data_AF-A0A6N7ARS8-F1
#
_entry.id   AF-A0A6N7ARS8-F1
#
_cell.length_a   1.000
_cell.length_b   1.000
_cell.length_c   1.000
_cell.angle_alpha   90.00
_cell.angle_beta   90.00
_cell.angle_gamma   90.00
#
_symmetry.space_group_name_H-M   'P 1'
#
loop_
_entity.id
_entity.type
_entity.pdbx_description
1 polymer ?
#
loop_
_entity_poly.entity_id
_entity_poly.type
_entity_poly.pdbx_seq_one_letter_code
_entity_poly.pdbx_strand_id
1 'polypeptide(L)'
;MKALEIDDRLESLINELEFKDAKEVIKDSLSTEILYRVSRFTDETKRFNDKYGKTLAEFKKEYESKEEDYEKYDDLMAWEFAQQGKEYWEKKLQELKSVL
;
A
#
# COMPACT_ATOMS: atom_id res chain seq x y z
N MET A 1 13.24 -20.49 16.32
CA MET A 1 11.96 -19.79 16.15
C MET A 1 11.15 -20.07 17.41
N LYS A 2 10.68 -19.04 18.14
CA LYS A 2 9.84 -19.26 19.33
C LYS A 2 8.44 -19.60 18.86
N ALA A 3 7.90 -20.74 19.28
CA ALA A 3 6.49 -21.05 19.06
C ALA A 3 5.65 -20.03 19.84
N LEU A 4 4.66 -19.46 19.19
CA LEU A 4 3.67 -18.61 19.83
C LEU A 4 2.64 -19.56 20.42
N GLU A 5 2.61 -19.70 21.74
CA GLU A 5 1.56 -20.47 22.40
C GLU A 5 0.26 -19.67 22.36
N ILE A 6 -0.79 -20.30 21.85
CA ILE A 6 -2.12 -19.69 21.73
C ILE A 6 -2.99 -20.31 22.83
N ASP A 7 -3.58 -19.43 23.63
CA ASP A 7 -4.51 -19.81 24.70
C ASP A 7 -5.80 -20.39 24.10
N ASP A 8 -6.32 -21.47 24.69
CA ASP A 8 -7.53 -22.16 24.21
C ASP A 8 -8.74 -21.23 24.02
N ARG A 9 -8.84 -20.16 24.82
CA ARG A 9 -9.92 -19.16 24.67
C ARG A 9 -9.77 -18.35 23.40
N LEU A 10 -8.53 -18.03 23.02
CA LEU A 10 -8.26 -17.34 21.77
C LEU A 10 -8.55 -18.26 20.58
N GLU A 11 -8.20 -19.54 20.65
CA GLU A 11 -8.54 -20.52 19.61
C GLU A 11 -10.06 -20.70 19.45
N SER A 12 -10.82 -20.75 20.56
CA SER A 12 -12.29 -20.77 20.52
C SER A 12 -12.85 -19.54 19.80
N LEU A 13 -12.37 -18.35 20.16
CA LEU A 13 -12.82 -17.10 19.53
C LEU A 13 -12.50 -17.05 18.03
N ILE A 14 -11.33 -17.54 17.63
CA ILE A 14 -10.93 -17.62 16.21
C ILE A 14 -11.91 -18.50 15.43
N ASN A 15 -12.24 -19.67 15.97
CA ASN A 15 -13.18 -20.60 15.35
C ASN A 15 -14.62 -20.06 15.33
N GLU A 16 -15.05 -19.36 16.39
CA GLU A 16 -16.37 -18.71 16.45
C GLU A 16 -16.53 -17.60 15.41
N LEU A 17 -15.42 -16.93 15.04
CA LEU A 17 -15.36 -15.93 13.97
C LEU A 17 -15.13 -16.56 12.58
N GLU A 18 -15.27 -17.89 12.46
CA GLU A 18 -15.13 -18.66 11.22
C GLU A 18 -13.72 -18.62 10.59
N PHE A 19 -12.70 -18.23 11.34
CA PHE A 19 -11.30 -18.37 10.92
C PHE A 19 -10.80 -19.79 11.22
N LYS A 20 -9.99 -20.34 10.33
CA LYS A 20 -9.38 -21.66 10.44
C LYS A 20 -8.36 -21.76 11.57
N ASP A 21 -7.52 -20.74 11.71
CA ASP A 21 -6.45 -20.68 12.69
C ASP A 21 -5.95 -19.24 12.89
N ALA A 22 -5.09 -19.04 13.88
CA ALA A 22 -4.50 -17.73 14.13
C ALA A 22 -3.62 -17.22 12.98
N LYS A 23 -3.07 -18.11 12.15
CA LYS A 23 -2.30 -17.71 10.95
C LYS A 23 -3.24 -16.99 9.99
N GLU A 24 -4.47 -17.48 9.82
CA GLU A 24 -5.49 -16.85 8.98
C GLU A 24 -5.89 -15.47 9.49
N VAL A 25 -6.13 -15.32 10.81
CA VAL A 25 -6.44 -14.00 11.41
C VAL A 25 -5.31 -13.00 11.18
N ILE A 26 -4.05 -13.42 11.39
CA ILE A 26 -2.89 -12.57 11.15
C ILE A 26 -2.79 -12.21 9.67
N LYS A 27 -3.01 -13.17 8.76
CA LYS A 27 -2.99 -12.95 7.31
C LYS A 27 -4.05 -11.93 6.89
N ASP A 28 -5.27 -12.06 7.40
CA ASP A 28 -6.38 -11.17 7.06
C ASP A 28 -6.11 -9.74 7.57
N SER A 29 -5.67 -9.62 8.82
CA SER A 29 -5.29 -8.34 9.44
C SER A 29 -4.17 -7.64 8.66
N LEU A 30 -3.09 -8.36 8.32
CA LEU A 30 -1.99 -7.81 7.52
C LEU A 30 -2.44 -7.44 6.10
N SER A 31 -3.26 -8.27 5.46
CA SER A 31 -3.78 -8.00 4.11
C SER A 31 -4.61 -6.73 4.10
N THR A 32 -5.50 -6.58 5.08
CA THR A 32 -6.35 -5.39 5.24
C THR A 32 -5.53 -4.12 5.39
N GLU A 33 -4.51 -4.13 6.26
CA GLU A 33 -3.62 -2.97 6.46
C GLU A 33 -2.82 -2.63 5.20
N ILE A 34 -2.29 -3.64 4.49
CA ILE A 34 -1.55 -3.42 3.25
C ILE A 34 -2.48 -2.85 2.17
N LEU A 35 -3.68 -3.40 2.00
CA LEU A 35 -4.67 -2.93 1.03
C LEU A 35 -5.12 -1.50 1.33
N TYR A 36 -5.31 -1.15 2.61
CA TYR A 36 -5.61 0.22 3.01
C TYR A 36 -4.50 1.20 2.57
N ARG A 37 -3.23 0.84 2.76
CA ARG A 37 -2.10 1.65 2.31
C ARG A 37 -2.04 1.79 0.79
N VAL A 38 -2.24 0.69 0.06
CA VAL A 38 -2.31 0.72 -1.42
C VAL A 38 -3.44 1.64 -1.89
N SER A 39 -4.60 1.58 -1.24
CA SER A 39 -5.74 2.47 -1.54
C SER A 39 -5.36 3.93 -1.35
N ARG A 40 -4.75 4.28 -0.20
CA ARG A 40 -4.34 5.67 0.08
C ARG A 40 -3.37 6.22 -0.96
N PHE A 41 -2.33 5.45 -1.30
CA PHE A 41 -1.38 5.87 -2.32
C PHE A 41 -2.01 5.94 -3.71
N THR A 42 -2.95 5.04 -4.02
CA THR A 42 -3.71 5.10 -5.27
C THR A 42 -4.54 6.38 -5.37
N ASP A 43 -5.22 6.77 -4.31
CA ASP A 43 -5.99 8.02 -4.26
C ASP A 43 -5.08 9.26 -4.38
N GLU A 44 -3.91 9.23 -3.75
CA GLU A 44 -2.92 10.32 -3.84
C GLU A 44 -2.34 10.46 -5.25
N THR A 45 -1.91 9.34 -5.87
CA THR A 45 -1.50 9.31 -7.28
C THR A 45 -2.62 9.79 -8.21
N LYS A 46 -3.87 9.40 -7.93
CA LYS A 46 -5.02 9.87 -8.71
C LYS A 46 -5.23 11.37 -8.58
N ARG A 47 -5.07 11.95 -7.38
CA ARG A 47 -5.20 13.40 -7.15
C ARG A 47 -4.26 14.20 -8.05
N PHE A 48 -3.03 13.74 -8.24
CA PHE A 48 -2.09 14.42 -9.14
C PHE A 48 -2.40 14.20 -10.63
N ASN A 49 -2.83 12.99 -11.03
CA ASN A 49 -3.34 12.75 -12.38
C ASN A 49 -4.52 13.69 -12.70
N ASP A 50 -5.45 13.85 -11.76
CA ASP A 50 -6.62 14.72 -11.91
C ASP A 50 -6.21 16.22 -11.91
N LYS A 51 -5.25 16.63 -11.06
CA LYS A 51 -4.72 18.02 -11.02
C LYS A 51 -4.08 18.43 -12.35
N TYR A 52 -3.28 17.54 -12.95
CA TYR A 52 -2.47 17.87 -14.13
C TYR A 52 -3.03 17.35 -15.46
N GLY A 53 -4.02 16.45 -15.43
CA GLY A 53 -4.62 15.84 -16.61
C GLY A 53 -3.66 14.98 -17.43
N LYS A 54 -2.62 14.44 -16.79
CA LYS A 54 -1.50 13.72 -17.43
C LYS A 54 -1.02 12.59 -16.53
N THR A 55 -0.21 11.69 -17.07
CA THR A 55 0.51 10.68 -16.29
C THR A 55 1.74 11.26 -15.60
N LEU A 56 2.23 10.60 -14.55
CA LEU A 56 3.48 10.97 -13.85
C LEU A 56 4.67 11.08 -14.81
N ALA A 57 4.79 10.16 -15.76
CA ALA A 57 5.89 10.15 -16.72
C ALA A 57 5.86 11.36 -17.66
N GLU A 58 4.66 11.75 -18.13
CA GLU A 58 4.48 12.95 -18.95
C GLU A 58 4.77 14.22 -18.15
N PHE A 59 4.30 14.28 -16.91
CA PHE A 59 4.52 15.42 -16.01
C PHE A 59 6.01 15.62 -15.70
N LYS A 60 6.73 14.52 -15.38
CA LYS A 60 8.17 14.53 -15.13
C LYS A 60 8.96 15.04 -16.34
N LYS A 61 8.65 14.51 -17.53
CA LYS A 61 9.31 14.94 -18.79
C LYS A 61 9.06 16.42 -19.10
N GLU A 62 7.85 16.92 -18.81
CA GLU A 62 7.52 18.33 -19.00
C GLU A 62 8.29 19.21 -18.02
N TYR A 63 8.36 18.84 -16.74
CA TYR A 63 9.08 19.59 -15.72
C TYR A 63 10.56 19.75 -16.08
N GLU A 64 11.23 18.68 -16.52
CA GLU A 64 12.65 18.69 -16.93
C GLU A 64 12.95 19.61 -18.13
N SER A 65 11.92 20.05 -18.87
CA SER A 65 12.06 20.87 -20.09
C SER A 65 11.76 22.36 -19.90
N LYS A 66 11.41 22.79 -18.69
CA LYS A 66 10.94 24.15 -18.39
C LYS A 66 11.77 24.81 -17.27
N GLU A 67 11.57 26.11 -17.08
CA GLU A 67 12.11 26.85 -15.93
C GLU A 67 11.62 26.26 -14.60
N GLU A 68 12.44 26.44 -13.55
CA GLU A 68 12.21 25.92 -12.21
C GLU A 68 10.88 26.46 -11.63
N ASP A 69 9.98 25.54 -11.32
CA ASP A 69 8.66 25.80 -10.72
C ASP A 69 8.58 25.00 -9.43
N TYR A 70 8.79 25.67 -8.29
CA TYR A 70 8.86 25.02 -6.98
C TYR A 70 7.57 24.26 -6.62
N GLU A 71 6.39 24.76 -7.03
CA GLU A 71 5.13 24.06 -6.78
C GLU A 71 5.09 22.75 -7.57
N LYS A 72 5.47 22.77 -8.84
CA LYS A 72 5.52 21.55 -9.66
C LYS A 72 6.58 20.58 -9.18
N TYR A 73 7.69 21.08 -8.65
CA TYR A 73 8.72 20.23 -8.05
C TYR A 73 8.17 19.51 -6.82
N ASP A 74 7.54 20.23 -5.89
CA ASP A 74 6.94 19.64 -4.69
C ASP A 74 5.88 18.60 -5.05
N ASP A 75 5.03 18.92 -6.03
CA ASP A 75 4.01 18.00 -6.53
C ASP A 75 4.63 16.77 -7.23
N LEU A 76 5.69 16.94 -8.03
CA LEU A 76 6.41 15.84 -8.66
C LEU A 76 6.99 14.90 -7.59
N MET A 77 7.65 15.46 -6.58
CA MET A 77 8.25 14.69 -5.48
C MET A 77 7.19 13.93 -4.68
N ALA A 78 6.08 14.57 -4.34
CA ALA A 78 4.98 13.92 -3.63
C ALA A 78 4.32 12.82 -4.47
N TRP A 79 4.17 13.06 -5.77
CA TRP A 79 3.59 12.08 -6.69
C TRP A 79 4.50 10.87 -6.90
N GLU A 80 5.81 11.08 -7.08
CA GLU A 80 6.78 9.98 -7.15
C GLU A 80 6.79 9.16 -5.86
N PHE A 81 6.73 9.83 -4.70
CA PHE A 81 6.62 9.15 -3.41
C PHE A 81 5.35 8.30 -3.31
N ALA A 82 4.20 8.83 -3.73
CA ALA A 82 2.95 8.08 -3.71
C ALA A 82 2.98 6.87 -4.64
N GLN A 83 3.53 7.03 -5.86
CA GLN A 83 3.67 5.93 -6.83
C GLN A 83 4.61 4.83 -6.30
N GLN A 84 5.78 5.19 -5.76
CA GLN A 84 6.72 4.24 -5.18
C GLN A 84 6.13 3.55 -3.94
N GLY A 85 5.41 4.30 -3.10
CA GLY A 85 4.71 3.78 -1.92
C GLY A 85 3.66 2.74 -2.32
N LYS A 86 2.87 3.03 -3.35
CA LYS A 86 1.91 2.07 -3.92
C LYS A 86 2.60 0.79 -4.37
N GLU A 87 3.59 0.90 -5.23
CA GLU A 87 4.33 -0.26 -5.78
C GLU A 87 4.98 -1.11 -4.69
N TYR A 88 5.53 -0.46 -3.66
CA TYR A 88 6.11 -1.13 -2.52
C TYR A 88 5.07 -1.99 -1.78
N TRP A 89 3.91 -1.42 -1.44
CA TRP A 89 2.88 -2.14 -0.68
C TRP A 89 2.18 -3.20 -1.53
N GLU A 90 2.00 -2.97 -2.83
CA GLU A 90 1.54 -4.01 -3.76
C GLU A 90 2.50 -5.20 -3.77
N LYS A 91 3.82 -4.95 -3.80
CA LYS A 91 4.83 -6.01 -3.67
C LYS A 91 4.74 -6.73 -2.32
N LYS A 92 4.54 -6.01 -1.21
CA LYS A 92 4.33 -6.63 0.11
C LYS A 92 3.08 -7.49 0.18
N LEU A 93 2.01 -7.10 -0.51
CA LEU A 93 0.81 -7.94 -0.62
C LEU A 93 1.11 -9.25 -1.36
N GLN A 94 1.92 -9.20 -2.42
CA GLN A 94 2.34 -10.41 -3.14
C GLN A 94 3.27 -11.30 -2.30
N GLU A 95 4.19 -10.71 -1.54
CA GLU A 95 5.02 -11.45 -0.56
C GLU A 95 4.15 -12.13 0.51
N LEU A 96 3.14 -11.44 1.04
CA LEU A 96 2.20 -12.02 2.00
C LEU A 96 1.41 -13.19 1.39
N LYS A 97 1.05 -13.08 0.11
CA LYS A 97 0.37 -14.16 -0.65
C LYS A 97 1.26 -15.37 -0.91
N SER A 98 2.58 -15.20 -1.03
CA SER A 98 3.50 -16.30 -1.33
C SER A 98 3.93 -17.11 -0.10
N VAL A 99 3.79 -16.55 1.10
CA VAL A 99 3.98 -17.26 2.37
C VAL A 99 2.69 -17.93 2.89
N LEU A 100 1.63 -17.92 2.08
CA LEU A 100 0.33 -18.51 2.42
C LEU A 100 0.42 -20.01 2.58
#